data_AF-A0A8B8DGK1-F1
#
_entry.id   AF-A0A8B8DGK1-F1
#
_cell.length_a   1.000
_cell.length_b   1.000
_cell.length_c   1.000
_cell.angle_alpha   90.00
_cell.angle_beta   90.00
_cell.angle_gamma   90.00
#
_symmetry.space_group_name_H-M   'P 1'
#
loop_
_entity.id
_entity.type
_entity.pdbx_description
1 polymer ?
#
loop_
_entity_poly.entity_id
_entity_poly.type
_entity_poly.pdbx_seq_one_letter_code
_entity_poly.pdbx_strand_id
1 'polypeptide(L)'
;MAKLGCEVHSFDPSMNKTAHVRNSSVSFHPIGLSNRVIKNFNPRHDIYVTDDQTWNMMDLLSIMDKLGHKNRDLDYLKIDVEGHEWSVIDYLLQTGLTSRIRHFSLEYHIFPDWPAKALYPNLYKHIKD
;
A
#
# COMPACT_ATOMS: atom_id res chain seq x y z
N MET A 1 -12.08 7.18 11.64
CA MET A 1 -11.17 6.51 12.59
C MET A 1 -10.47 7.49 13.51
N ALA A 2 -9.65 8.43 13.02
CA ALA A 2 -8.91 9.33 13.91
C ALA A 2 -9.80 10.21 14.82
N LYS A 3 -10.92 10.74 14.29
CA LYS A 3 -11.94 11.45 15.09
C LYS A 3 -12.62 10.59 16.18
N LEU A 4 -12.50 9.27 16.08
CA LEU A 4 -13.02 8.29 17.06
C LEU A 4 -11.93 7.87 18.07
N GLY A 5 -10.76 8.52 18.06
CA GLY A 5 -9.65 8.22 18.97
C GLY A 5 -8.70 7.12 18.50
N CYS A 6 -8.88 6.57 17.30
CA CYS A 6 -7.93 5.58 16.76
C CYS A 6 -6.61 6.25 16.37
N GLU A 7 -5.51 5.51 16.55
CA GLU A 7 -4.25 5.81 15.88
C GLU A 7 -4.39 5.49 14.38
N VAL A 8 -4.11 6.47 13.51
CA VAL A 8 -4.30 6.33 12.07
C VAL A 8 -3.08 6.84 11.32
N HIS A 9 -2.59 6.00 10.42
CA HIS A 9 -1.47 6.29 9.54
C HIS A 9 -1.94 6.25 8.09
N SER A 10 -1.51 7.22 7.29
CA SER A 10 -1.71 7.22 5.84
C SER A 10 -0.35 7.27 5.15
N PHE A 11 -0.22 6.50 4.07
CA PHE A 11 1.03 6.31 3.35
C PHE A 11 0.79 6.66 1.89
N ASP A 12 1.54 7.62 1.35
CA ASP A 12 1.48 7.97 -0.06
C ASP A 12 2.81 8.61 -0.48
N PRO A 13 3.60 7.97 -1.35
CA PRO A 13 4.88 8.51 -1.76
C PRO A 13 4.77 9.56 -2.88
N SER A 14 3.61 9.68 -3.54
CA SER A 14 3.42 10.53 -4.73
C SER A 14 3.15 12.00 -4.39
N MET A 15 2.64 12.29 -3.18
CA MET A 15 2.16 13.63 -2.82
C MET A 15 3.25 14.71 -2.74
N ASN A 16 4.53 14.36 -2.91
CA ASN A 16 5.68 15.25 -2.73
C ASN A 16 5.61 16.07 -1.41
N LYS A 17 5.24 15.40 -0.31
CA LYS A 17 5.12 15.99 1.04
C LYS A 17 6.03 15.27 2.01
N THR A 18 6.58 16.02 2.97
CA THR A 18 7.30 15.41 4.10
C THR A 18 6.33 14.75 5.08
N ALA A 19 6.84 13.88 5.96
CA ALA A 19 6.02 13.30 7.02
C ALA A 19 5.45 14.40 7.92
N HIS A 20 4.15 14.33 8.21
CA HIS A 20 3.43 15.34 9.01
C HIS A 20 2.16 14.76 9.63
N VAL A 21 1.60 15.46 10.62
CA VAL A 21 0.26 15.13 11.14
C VAL A 21 -0.75 16.01 10.42
N ARG A 22 -1.75 15.39 9.79
CA ARG A 22 -2.86 16.10 9.14
C ARG A 22 -3.82 16.64 10.22
N ASN A 23 -4.59 17.69 9.90
CA ASN A 23 -5.57 18.32 10.80
C ASN A 23 -6.60 17.35 11.43
N SER A 24 -6.71 16.12 10.91
CA SER A 24 -7.54 15.05 11.45
C SER A 24 -6.82 14.14 12.47
N SER A 25 -5.63 14.50 12.98
CA SER A 25 -4.75 13.64 13.79
C SER A 25 -4.31 12.35 13.08
N VAL A 26 -4.21 12.39 11.75
CA VAL A 26 -3.71 11.27 10.94
C VAL A 26 -2.23 11.51 10.66
N SER A 27 -1.39 10.54 11.00
CA SER A 27 0.04 10.59 10.71
C SER A 27 0.30 10.22 9.25
N PHE A 28 0.78 11.19 8.47
CA PHE A 28 1.13 10.99 7.08
C PHE A 28 2.60 10.59 6.90
N HIS A 29 2.85 9.63 6.03
CA HIS A 29 4.18 9.11 5.70
C HIS A 29 4.39 9.10 4.18
N PRO A 30 5.48 9.71 3.65
CA PRO A 30 5.83 9.63 2.24
C PRO A 30 6.55 8.31 1.92
N ILE A 31 5.83 7.21 2.10
CA ILE A 31 6.32 5.83 1.94
C ILE A 31 5.29 5.10 1.07
N GLY A 32 5.73 4.35 0.08
CA GLY A 32 4.86 3.44 -0.68
C GLY A 32 4.80 2.06 -0.06
N LEU A 33 3.66 1.39 -0.19
CA LEU A 33 3.49 0.00 0.21
C LEU A 33 3.89 -0.93 -0.95
N SER A 34 4.68 -1.95 -0.66
CA SER A 34 5.17 -2.93 -1.64
C SER A 34 5.29 -4.33 -1.01
N ASN A 35 5.72 -5.31 -1.80
CA ASN A 35 5.98 -6.67 -1.32
C ASN A 35 7.39 -6.85 -0.69
N ARG A 36 8.20 -5.80 -0.66
CA ARG A 36 9.58 -5.77 -0.12
C ARG A 36 10.05 -4.34 0.05
N VAL A 37 11.09 -4.11 0.87
CA VAL A 37 11.76 -2.82 0.94
C VAL A 37 12.50 -2.48 -0.36
N ILE A 38 12.25 -1.30 -0.93
CA ILE A 38 12.94 -0.77 -2.11
C ILE A 38 13.31 0.68 -1.86
N LYS A 39 14.58 1.02 -2.04
CA LYS A 39 15.06 2.40 -2.03
C LYS A 39 15.11 2.94 -3.45
N ASN A 40 14.84 4.24 -3.62
CA ASN A 40 14.88 4.93 -4.90
C ASN A 40 14.04 4.23 -5.99
N PHE A 41 12.85 3.76 -5.63
CA PHE A 41 11.91 3.19 -6.60
C PHE A 41 11.54 4.27 -7.61
N ASN A 42 11.66 3.95 -8.89
CA ASN A 42 11.28 4.85 -9.98
C ASN A 42 9.79 4.61 -10.33
N PRO A 43 8.88 5.53 -9.98
CA PRO A 43 7.47 5.35 -10.28
C PRO A 43 7.19 5.50 -11.77
N ARG A 44 6.07 4.91 -12.21
CA ARG A 44 5.54 5.19 -13.54
C ARG A 44 5.07 6.65 -13.57
N HIS A 45 5.35 7.35 -14.67
CA HIS A 45 4.74 8.65 -14.92
C HIS A 45 3.30 8.47 -15.41
N ASP A 46 2.39 9.20 -14.78
CA ASP A 46 0.97 9.21 -15.11
C ASP A 46 0.32 10.57 -14.76
N ILE A 47 -1.01 10.61 -14.65
CA ILE A 47 -1.74 11.85 -14.34
C ILE A 47 -1.56 12.33 -12.90
N TYR A 48 -1.08 11.48 -12.00
CA TYR A 48 -0.82 11.77 -10.59
C TYR A 48 0.68 11.95 -10.30
N VAL A 49 1.54 11.30 -11.08
CA VAL A 49 3.00 11.36 -10.96
C VAL A 49 3.57 11.99 -12.24
N THR A 50 3.65 13.32 -12.26
CA THR A 50 4.17 14.08 -13.42
C THR A 50 5.63 14.49 -13.28
N ASP A 51 6.07 14.69 -12.05
CA ASP A 51 7.41 15.17 -11.73
C ASP A 51 8.37 14.00 -11.47
N ASP A 52 9.62 14.15 -11.92
CA ASP A 52 10.70 13.21 -11.62
C ASP A 52 10.90 13.09 -10.11
N GLN A 53 10.59 11.91 -9.57
CA GLN A 53 10.68 11.63 -8.15
C GLN A 53 11.07 10.17 -7.93
N THR A 54 11.65 9.87 -6.77
CA THR A 54 11.93 8.48 -6.37
C THR A 54 11.30 8.20 -5.02
N TRP A 55 10.84 6.97 -4.85
CA TRP A 55 10.06 6.59 -3.67
C TRP A 55 10.82 5.61 -2.79
N ASN A 56 10.58 5.74 -1.48
CA ASN A 56 10.91 4.69 -0.52
C ASN A 56 9.70 3.77 -0.41
N MET A 57 9.87 2.52 -0.84
CA MET A 57 8.84 1.50 -0.74
C MET A 57 9.16 0.56 0.41
N MET A 58 8.15 0.13 1.15
CA MET A 58 8.30 -0.78 2.28
C MET A 58 7.19 -1.83 2.27
N ASP A 59 7.54 -3.04 2.68
CA ASP A 59 6.53 -4.06 3.02
C ASP A 59 5.84 -3.75 4.36
N LEU A 60 4.67 -4.35 4.55
CA LEU A 60 3.83 -4.07 5.71
C LEU A 60 4.53 -4.38 7.03
N LEU A 61 5.29 -5.47 7.14
CA LEU A 61 6.04 -5.80 8.35
C LEU A 61 7.08 -4.74 8.68
N SER A 62 7.81 -4.25 7.68
CA SER A 62 8.80 -3.20 7.85
C SER A 62 8.15 -1.88 8.25
N ILE A 63 6.98 -1.55 7.70
CA ILE A 63 6.19 -0.38 8.13
C ILE A 63 5.75 -0.54 9.58
N MET A 64 5.20 -1.69 9.95
CA MET A 64 4.76 -1.97 11.32
C MET A 64 5.94 -1.89 12.30
N ASP A 65 7.10 -2.46 11.96
CA ASP A 65 8.31 -2.38 12.80
C ASP A 65 8.78 -0.93 12.97
N LYS A 66 8.83 -0.16 11.87
CA LYS A 66 9.20 1.26 11.89
C LYS A 66 8.30 2.11 12.80
N LEU A 67 7.03 1.72 12.95
CA LEU A 67 6.07 2.39 13.83
C LEU A 67 6.03 1.81 15.25
N GLY A 68 6.79 0.76 15.56
CA GLY A 68 6.72 0.07 16.85
C GLY A 68 5.50 -0.84 16.99
N HIS A 69 4.86 -1.21 15.88
CA HIS A 69 3.63 -1.99 15.79
C HIS A 69 3.87 -3.48 15.51
N LYS A 70 5.11 -3.95 15.54
CA LYS A 70 5.48 -5.34 15.18
C LYS A 70 4.66 -6.41 15.91
N ASN A 71 4.21 -6.13 17.13
CA ASN A 71 3.43 -7.05 17.97
C ASN A 71 1.95 -6.64 18.13
N ARG A 72 1.43 -5.74 17.28
CA ARG A 72 0.03 -5.28 17.30
C ARG A 72 -0.74 -5.85 16.11
N ASP A 73 -2.02 -6.14 16.29
CA ASP A 73 -2.90 -6.42 15.16
C ASP A 73 -3.42 -5.11 14.56
N LEU A 74 -3.70 -5.13 13.26
CA LEU A 74 -4.33 -4.02 12.56
C LEU A 74 -5.84 -4.18 12.63
N ASP A 75 -6.53 -3.20 13.22
CA ASP A 75 -7.99 -3.17 13.21
C ASP A 75 -8.55 -2.98 11.79
N TYR A 76 -7.85 -2.19 10.97
CA TYR A 76 -8.26 -1.86 9.62
C TYR A 76 -7.05 -1.59 8.72
N LEU A 77 -7.02 -2.20 7.54
CA LEU A 77 -6.06 -1.91 6.48
C LEU A 77 -6.82 -1.59 5.18
N LYS A 78 -6.66 -0.37 4.65
CA LYS A 78 -7.07 0.00 3.28
C LYS A 78 -5.85 -0.05 2.38
N ILE A 79 -5.99 -0.68 1.21
CA ILE A 79 -4.97 -0.70 0.16
C ILE A 79 -5.58 -0.18 -1.14
N ASP A 80 -4.88 0.79 -1.70
CA ASP A 80 -5.18 1.54 -2.90
C ASP A 80 -3.83 2.15 -3.31
N VAL A 81 -3.11 1.43 -4.17
CA VAL A 81 -1.68 1.63 -4.48
C VAL A 81 -1.42 1.53 -5.99
N GLU A 82 -2.41 1.92 -6.77
CA GLU A 82 -2.33 2.14 -8.22
C GLU A 82 -1.74 0.96 -8.98
N GLY A 83 -2.16 -0.28 -8.65
CA GLY A 83 -1.84 -1.55 -9.32
C GLY A 83 -0.78 -2.40 -8.61
N HIS A 84 -0.11 -1.86 -7.58
CA HIS A 84 0.81 -2.66 -6.76
C HIS A 84 0.08 -3.65 -5.84
N GLU A 85 -1.26 -3.58 -5.75
CA GLU A 85 -2.09 -4.39 -4.85
C GLU A 85 -1.81 -5.87 -5.01
N TRP A 86 -1.70 -6.32 -6.25
CA TRP A 86 -1.48 -7.72 -6.61
C TRP A 86 -0.27 -8.33 -5.91
N SER A 87 0.88 -7.65 -6.02
CA SER A 87 2.10 -8.11 -5.36
C SER A 87 2.04 -8.01 -3.84
N VAL A 88 1.32 -7.01 -3.31
CA VAL A 88 1.13 -6.81 -1.88
C VAL A 88 0.25 -7.91 -1.30
N ILE A 89 -0.85 -8.26 -1.96
CA ILE A 89 -1.75 -9.34 -1.54
C ILE A 89 -1.01 -10.68 -1.53
N ASP A 90 -0.25 -11.00 -2.59
CA ASP A 90 0.58 -12.20 -2.62
C ASP A 90 1.53 -12.27 -1.42
N TYR A 91 2.20 -11.16 -1.11
CA TYR A 91 3.07 -11.05 0.05
C TYR A 91 2.31 -11.25 1.37
N LEU A 92 1.15 -10.61 1.56
CA LEU A 92 0.36 -10.75 2.78
C LEU A 92 -0.11 -12.20 3.00
N LEU A 93 -0.49 -12.89 1.92
CA LEU A 93 -0.89 -14.30 1.96
C LEU A 93 0.30 -15.22 2.27
N GLN A 94 1.42 -15.04 1.56
CA GLN A 94 2.63 -15.87 1.74
C GLN A 94 3.24 -15.74 3.14
N THR A 95 3.14 -14.55 3.74
CA THR A 95 3.65 -14.28 5.09
C THR A 95 2.65 -14.59 6.20
N GLY A 96 1.39 -14.90 5.87
CA GLY A 96 0.33 -15.13 6.84
C GLY A 96 -0.13 -13.86 7.58
N LEU A 97 0.29 -12.66 7.15
CA LEU A 97 -0.05 -11.39 7.79
C LEU A 97 -1.54 -11.06 7.73
N THR A 98 -2.27 -11.65 6.80
CA THR A 98 -3.74 -11.54 6.73
C THR A 98 -4.42 -11.95 8.04
N SER A 99 -3.84 -12.88 8.80
CA SER A 99 -4.35 -13.28 10.12
C SER A 99 -4.28 -12.18 11.19
N ARG A 100 -3.49 -11.13 10.96
CA ARG A 100 -3.28 -10.00 11.87
C ARG A 100 -4.07 -8.76 11.48
N ILE A 101 -4.97 -8.88 10.50
CA ILE A 101 -5.78 -7.78 9.98
C ILE A 101 -7.25 -8.14 10.23
N ARG A 102 -7.93 -7.35 11.08
CA ARG A 102 -9.33 -7.61 11.46
C ARG A 102 -10.33 -7.19 10.38
N HIS A 103 -10.07 -6.07 9.73
CA HIS A 103 -10.88 -5.57 8.63
C HIS A 103 -9.98 -5.13 7.48
N PHE A 104 -10.38 -5.49 6.27
CA PHE A 104 -9.60 -5.28 5.07
C PHE A 104 -10.44 -4.58 4.00
N SER A 105 -9.91 -3.50 3.42
CA SER A 105 -10.52 -2.79 2.29
C SER A 105 -9.50 -2.71 1.17
N LEU A 106 -9.91 -3.05 -0.03
CA LEU A 106 -9.01 -3.16 -1.17
C LEU A 106 -9.66 -2.60 -2.42
N GLU A 107 -8.90 -1.81 -3.16
CA GLU A 107 -9.23 -1.36 -4.51
C GLU A 107 -8.24 -1.97 -5.50
N TYR A 108 -8.70 -2.90 -6.34
CA TYR A 108 -7.86 -3.46 -7.39
C TYR A 108 -7.86 -2.57 -8.61
N HIS A 109 -6.69 -2.05 -8.95
CA HIS A 109 -6.47 -1.41 -10.24
C HIS A 109 -6.23 -2.47 -11.31
N ILE A 110 -6.97 -2.36 -12.41
CA ILE A 110 -6.87 -3.25 -13.56
C ILE A 110 -6.46 -2.40 -14.77
N PHE A 111 -5.17 -2.32 -15.05
CA PHE A 111 -4.67 -1.62 -16.23
C PHE A 111 -4.54 -2.57 -17.43
N PRO A 112 -4.57 -2.05 -18.67
CA PRO A 112 -4.43 -2.88 -19.87
C PRO A 112 -3.10 -3.67 -19.92
N ASP A 113 -2.02 -3.05 -19.46
CA ASP A 113 -0.64 -3.53 -19.57
C ASP A 113 0.00 -3.89 -18.22
N TRP A 114 -0.70 -3.67 -17.10
CA TRP A 114 -0.12 -3.91 -15.78
C TRP A 114 -1.15 -4.26 -14.68
N PRO A 115 -0.83 -5.20 -13.77
CA PRO A 115 0.30 -6.13 -13.84
C PRO A 115 0.17 -7.10 -15.03
N ALA A 116 1.26 -7.77 -15.38
CA ALA A 116 1.23 -8.73 -16.49
C ALA A 116 0.21 -9.84 -16.20
N LYS A 117 -0.84 -9.95 -17.03
CA LYS A 117 -1.96 -10.91 -16.85
C LYS A 117 -1.49 -12.35 -16.64
N ALA A 118 -0.38 -12.73 -17.29
CA ALA A 118 0.22 -14.05 -17.18
C ALA A 118 0.69 -14.41 -15.75
N LEU A 119 0.95 -13.42 -14.90
CA LEU A 119 1.35 -13.64 -13.50
C LEU A 119 0.15 -13.97 -12.60
N TYR A 120 -1.06 -13.52 -12.97
CA TYR A 120 -2.26 -13.70 -12.14
C TYR A 120 -3.42 -14.33 -12.91
N PRO A 121 -3.21 -15.47 -13.59
CA PRO A 121 -4.17 -16.02 -14.56
C PRO A 121 -5.51 -16.37 -13.93
N ASN A 122 -5.56 -16.67 -12.62
CA ASN A 122 -6.80 -17.05 -11.96
C ASN A 122 -7.70 -15.84 -11.62
N LEU A 123 -7.14 -14.66 -11.40
CA LEU A 123 -7.94 -13.49 -11.06
C LEU A 123 -8.61 -12.89 -12.31
N TYR A 124 -7.95 -12.97 -13.47
CA TYR A 124 -8.51 -12.50 -14.74
C TYR A 124 -9.56 -13.45 -15.35
N LYS A 125 -9.68 -14.70 -14.89
CA LYS A 125 -10.63 -15.70 -15.44
C LYS A 125 -12.10 -15.29 -15.38
N HIS A 126 -12.46 -14.36 -14.51
CA HIS A 126 -13.85 -13.94 -14.29
C HIS A 126 -14.16 -12.54 -14.78
N ILE A 127 -13.18 -11.83 -15.34
CA ILE A 127 -13.38 -10.54 -16.00
C ILE A 127 -13.71 -10.86 -17.45
N LYS A 128 -15.01 -11.05 -17.76
CA LYS A 128 -15.47 -11.17 -19.14
C LYS A 128 -15.32 -9.82 -19.83
N ASP A 129 -14.79 -9.83 -21.05
CA ASP A 129 -14.73 -8.68 -21.96
C ASP A 129 -16.12 -8.10 -22.25
#